data_AF-A0A445BHT8-F1
#
_entry.id   AF-A0A445BHT8-F1
#
_cell.length_a   1.000
_cell.length_b   1.000
_cell.length_c   1.000
_cell.angle_alpha   90.00
_cell.angle_beta   90.00
_cell.angle_gamma   90.00
#
_symmetry.space_group_name_H-M   'P 1'
#
loop_
_entity.id
_entity.type
_entity.pdbx_description
1 polymer ?
#
loop_
_entity_poly.entity_id
_entity_poly.type
_entity_poly.pdbx_seq_one_letter_code
_entity_poly.pdbx_strand_id
1 'polypeptide(L)'
;MDDSTSDCQLNHSEVDFEFESNEVLEPLSVVDEQLVPKVGMTFKILEDAAKFYNDYAKAADFSTRFQSTNKKRNEIKNQLITCSREGKWKSKISLTEKTNPTAGLNCPTRIYIHILKDVGAWIISKVVLHHSHRCCPT
;
A
#
# COMPACT_ATOMS: atom_id res chain seq x y z
N MET A 1 65.98 23.75 13.31
CA MET A 1 65.75 22.35 13.70
C MET A 1 64.57 21.88 12.89
N ASP A 2 64.97 21.41 11.71
CA ASP A 2 64.36 20.44 10.82
C ASP A 2 64.07 19.09 11.49
N ASP A 3 63.32 18.26 10.75
CA ASP A 3 63.00 16.84 10.97
C ASP A 3 61.86 16.55 11.98
N SER A 4 60.84 15.73 11.74
CA SER A 4 60.65 14.67 10.74
C SER A 4 59.18 14.44 10.39
N THR A 5 58.99 14.06 9.14
CA THR A 5 57.84 13.39 8.54
C THR A 5 57.56 12.04 9.21
N SER A 6 56.29 11.66 9.38
CA SER A 6 55.90 10.25 9.43
C SER A 6 54.51 10.07 8.84
N ASP A 7 54.50 9.57 7.61
CA ASP A 7 53.36 8.97 6.93
C ASP A 7 52.83 7.76 7.72
N CYS A 8 51.50 7.65 7.79
CA CYS A 8 50.84 6.35 7.85
C CYS A 8 49.65 6.40 6.89
N GLN A 9 49.92 6.13 5.61
CA GLN A 9 48.90 5.68 4.69
C GLN A 9 48.41 4.29 5.13
N LEU A 10 47.10 4.16 5.33
CA LEU A 10 46.44 2.86 5.24
C LEU A 10 45.37 2.97 4.16
N ASN A 11 45.76 2.61 2.94
CA ASN A 11 44.81 2.15 1.94
C ASN A 11 44.54 0.67 2.22
N HIS A 12 43.30 0.33 2.56
CA HIS A 12 42.75 -0.95 2.14
C HIS A 12 41.32 -0.72 1.66
N SER A 13 41.18 -0.76 0.35
CA SER A 13 39.95 -0.88 -0.41
C SER A 13 39.20 -2.16 -0.05
N GLU A 14 37.89 -2.09 0.18
CA GLU A 14 36.91 -3.09 -0.29
C GLU A 14 35.49 -2.51 -0.16
N VAL A 15 34.98 -1.91 -1.24
CA VAL A 15 33.75 -2.31 -1.98
C VAL A 15 32.63 -2.96 -1.17
N ASP A 16 31.45 -2.34 -1.35
CA ASP A 16 30.09 -2.87 -1.31
C ASP A 16 29.71 -3.86 -0.22
N PHE A 17 28.86 -3.38 0.68
CA PHE A 17 27.72 -4.19 1.07
C PHE A 17 26.47 -3.34 0.97
N GLU A 18 25.94 -3.23 -0.26
CA GLU A 18 24.52 -3.02 -0.45
C GLU A 18 23.79 -4.05 0.43
N PHE A 19 23.21 -3.59 1.53
CA PHE A 19 22.19 -4.36 2.21
C PHE A 19 20.97 -4.32 1.30
N GLU A 20 20.97 -5.17 0.27
CA GLU A 20 19.74 -5.65 -0.34
C GLU A 20 18.93 -6.27 0.80
N SER A 21 18.05 -5.47 1.37
CA SER A 21 16.94 -5.95 2.17
C SER A 21 16.04 -6.74 1.21
N ASN A 22 16.39 -8.00 0.99
CA ASN A 22 15.44 -9.04 0.62
C ASN A 22 14.49 -9.20 1.80
N GLU A 23 13.59 -8.22 1.97
CA GLU A 23 12.41 -8.35 2.81
C GLU A 23 11.57 -9.46 2.15
N VAL A 24 11.75 -10.68 2.65
CA VAL A 24 10.84 -11.79 2.40
C VAL A 24 9.48 -11.31 2.90
N LEU A 25 8.64 -10.87 1.97
CA LEU A 25 7.25 -10.51 2.27
C LEU A 25 6.57 -11.78 2.79
N GLU A 26 6.33 -11.76 4.09
CA GLU A 26 5.70 -12.86 4.80
C GLU A 26 4.31 -13.18 4.21
N PRO A 27 3.84 -14.43 4.37
CA PRO A 27 2.54 -14.84 3.87
C PRO A 27 1.48 -13.93 4.49
N LEU A 28 0.64 -13.35 3.65
CA LEU A 28 -0.61 -12.74 4.09
C LEU A 28 -1.26 -13.71 5.09
N SER A 29 -1.79 -13.19 6.21
CA SER A 29 -2.69 -13.92 7.11
C SER A 29 -3.64 -14.78 6.27
N VAL A 30 -3.99 -15.98 6.74
CA VAL A 30 -4.88 -16.90 6.01
C VAL A 30 -6.26 -16.25 5.91
N VAL A 31 -6.43 -15.36 4.93
CA VAL A 31 -7.69 -14.74 4.58
C VAL A 31 -8.48 -15.80 3.84
N ASP A 32 -9.73 -16.00 4.26
CA ASP A 32 -10.67 -16.87 3.54
C ASP A 32 -10.71 -16.48 2.05
N GLU A 33 -10.49 -17.44 1.17
CA GLU A 33 -10.48 -17.23 -0.29
C GLU A 33 -11.78 -16.58 -0.81
N GLN A 34 -12.89 -16.71 -0.07
CA GLN A 34 -14.16 -16.07 -0.37
C GLN A 34 -14.14 -14.55 -0.16
N LEU A 35 -13.27 -14.05 0.71
CA LEU A 35 -13.10 -12.62 1.00
C LEU A 35 -12.09 -11.96 0.04
N VAL A 36 -11.30 -12.74 -0.69
CA VAL A 36 -10.28 -12.20 -1.59
C VAL A 36 -10.94 -11.50 -2.78
N PRO A 37 -10.72 -10.19 -2.99
CA PRO A 37 -11.32 -9.47 -4.11
C PRO A 37 -10.74 -9.95 -5.43
N LYS A 38 -11.63 -10.19 -6.41
CA LYS A 38 -11.28 -10.64 -7.75
C LYS A 38 -11.85 -9.69 -8.79
N VAL A 39 -11.10 -9.51 -9.87
CA VAL A 39 -11.60 -8.78 -11.04
C VAL A 39 -12.84 -9.52 -11.56
N GLY A 40 -13.89 -8.77 -11.88
CA GLY A 40 -15.16 -9.32 -12.33
C GLY A 40 -16.22 -9.48 -11.25
N MET A 41 -15.88 -9.39 -9.96
CA MET A 41 -16.88 -9.42 -8.89
C MET A 41 -17.84 -8.23 -9.02
N THR A 42 -19.14 -8.53 -8.96
CA THR A 42 -20.23 -7.56 -9.17
C THR A 42 -21.09 -7.39 -7.92
N PHE A 43 -21.56 -6.17 -7.68
CA PHE A 43 -22.38 -5.79 -6.54
C PHE A 43 -23.58 -4.96 -7.01
N LYS A 44 -24.70 -5.03 -6.29
CA LYS A 44 -25.91 -4.27 -6.66
C LYS A 44 -25.75 -2.77 -6.40
N ILE A 45 -25.11 -2.42 -5.28
CA ILE A 45 -24.86 -1.05 -4.85
C ILE A 45 -23.39 -0.86 -4.49
N LEU A 46 -22.92 0.39 -4.49
CA LEU A 46 -21.52 0.72 -4.19
C LEU A 46 -21.14 0.36 -2.75
N GLU A 47 -22.08 0.54 -1.83
CA GLU A 47 -21.91 0.29 -0.40
C GLU A 47 -21.58 -1.18 -0.12
N ASP A 48 -22.19 -2.12 -0.86
CA ASP A 48 -21.91 -3.55 -0.74
C ASP A 48 -20.49 -3.87 -1.19
N ALA A 49 -20.05 -3.31 -2.32
CA ALA A 49 -18.68 -3.48 -2.82
C ALA A 49 -17.65 -2.89 -1.85
N ALA A 50 -17.95 -1.71 -1.30
CA ALA A 50 -17.12 -1.04 -0.30
C ALA A 50 -17.03 -1.86 1.00
N LYS A 51 -18.16 -2.40 1.47
CA LYS A 51 -18.21 -3.26 2.66
C LYS A 51 -17.40 -4.53 2.45
N PHE A 52 -17.59 -5.21 1.33
CA PHE A 52 -16.84 -6.42 0.98
C PHE A 52 -15.32 -6.19 1.06
N TYR A 53 -14.82 -5.11 0.45
CA TYR A 53 -13.38 -4.82 0.49
C TYR A 53 -12.89 -4.37 1.88
N ASN A 54 -13.73 -3.72 2.68
CA ASN A 54 -13.39 -3.42 4.07
C ASN A 54 -13.30 -4.69 4.93
N ASP A 55 -14.15 -5.67 4.69
CA ASP A 55 -14.10 -6.95 5.40
C ASP A 55 -12.83 -7.73 5.01
N TYR A 56 -12.45 -7.71 3.73
CA TYR A 56 -11.14 -8.18 3.27
C TYR A 56 -9.99 -7.45 3.97
N ALA A 57 -10.03 -6.11 4.02
CA ALA A 57 -8.97 -5.31 4.61
C ALA A 57 -8.77 -5.60 6.10
N LYS A 58 -9.88 -5.82 6.84
CA LYS A 58 -9.83 -6.28 8.24
C LYS A 58 -9.19 -7.65 8.37
N ALA A 59 -9.56 -8.62 7.53
CA ALA A 59 -8.98 -9.96 7.56
C ALA A 59 -7.47 -9.96 7.20
N ALA A 60 -7.06 -9.02 6.34
CA ALA A 60 -5.68 -8.82 5.92
C ALA A 60 -4.91 -7.79 6.79
N ASP A 61 -5.46 -7.37 7.92
CA ASP A 61 -4.85 -6.47 8.91
C ASP A 61 -4.36 -5.11 8.33
N PHE A 62 -5.19 -4.47 7.49
CA PHE A 62 -4.92 -3.11 7.03
C PHE A 62 -6.17 -2.22 6.98
N SER A 63 -5.96 -0.90 7.02
CA SER A 63 -7.03 0.10 6.87
C SER A 63 -7.09 0.67 5.47
N THR A 64 -8.27 1.11 5.06
CA THR A 64 -8.55 1.60 3.70
C THR A 64 -8.76 3.11 3.64
N ARG A 65 -8.62 3.68 2.44
CA ARG A 65 -9.02 5.04 2.08
C ARG A 65 -9.89 5.01 0.84
N PHE A 66 -10.91 5.85 0.82
CA PHE A 66 -11.90 5.93 -0.25
C PHE A 66 -11.69 7.20 -1.06
N GLN A 67 -11.52 7.05 -2.38
CA GLN A 67 -11.47 8.17 -3.32
C GLN A 67 -12.48 7.97 -4.46
N SER A 68 -13.48 8.84 -4.55
CA SER A 68 -14.37 8.89 -5.72
C SER A 68 -13.77 9.84 -6.76
N THR A 69 -13.52 9.37 -7.99
CA THR A 69 -12.86 10.21 -9.03
C THR A 69 -13.82 10.87 -10.02
N ASN A 70 -15.06 10.37 -10.12
CA ASN A 70 -16.09 10.91 -11.01
C ASN A 70 -17.42 11.08 -10.29
N LYS A 71 -17.57 12.19 -9.54
CA LYS A 71 -18.87 12.68 -9.04
C LYS A 71 -19.41 13.71 -10.01
N LYS A 72 -20.45 13.38 -10.78
CA LYS A 72 -21.18 14.39 -11.58
C LYS A 72 -22.59 14.47 -11.02
N ARG A 73 -23.03 15.67 -10.60
CA ARG A 73 -24.38 15.91 -10.04
C ARG A 73 -24.76 14.88 -8.93
N ASN A 74 -23.86 14.67 -7.97
CA ASN A 74 -23.99 13.70 -6.86
C ASN A 74 -23.96 12.20 -7.24
N GLU A 75 -23.87 11.86 -8.51
CA GLU A 75 -23.75 10.46 -8.94
C GLU A 75 -22.27 10.05 -8.99
N ILE A 76 -21.90 9.04 -8.18
CA ILE A 76 -20.59 8.42 -8.21
C ILE A 76 -20.57 7.42 -9.38
N LYS A 77 -19.58 7.52 -10.26
CA LYS A 77 -19.39 6.55 -11.36
C LYS A 77 -18.29 5.53 -11.10
N ASN A 78 -17.37 5.87 -10.22
CA ASN A 78 -16.24 5.03 -9.86
C ASN A 78 -15.77 5.31 -8.44
N GLN A 79 -15.13 4.31 -7.87
CA GLN A 79 -14.56 4.35 -6.54
C GLN A 79 -13.21 3.65 -6.58
N LEU A 80 -12.18 4.39 -6.19
CA LEU A 80 -10.86 3.85 -5.86
C LEU A 80 -10.84 3.60 -4.35
N ILE A 81 -10.42 2.41 -3.95
CA ILE A 81 -10.17 2.08 -2.55
C ILE A 81 -8.72 1.64 -2.41
N THR A 82 -7.96 2.30 -1.55
CA THR A 82 -6.51 2.12 -1.40
C THR A 82 -6.16 1.78 0.04
N CYS A 83 -4.95 1.27 0.28
CA CYS A 83 -4.42 1.16 1.63
C CYS A 83 -4.25 2.56 2.25
N SER A 84 -4.47 2.69 3.57
CA SER A 84 -4.25 3.94 4.30
C SER A 84 -2.80 4.42 4.27
N ARG A 85 -1.85 3.50 4.01
CA ARG A 85 -0.44 3.81 3.79
C ARG A 85 -0.11 4.15 2.33
N GLU A 86 -1.12 4.37 1.47
CA GLU A 86 -0.93 4.96 0.15
C GLU A 86 -0.35 6.39 0.27
N GLY A 87 0.59 6.69 -0.63
CA GLY A 87 1.19 8.02 -0.77
C GLY A 87 2.56 8.15 -0.10
N LYS A 88 3.24 9.25 -0.45
CA LYS A 88 4.58 9.58 0.08
C LYS A 88 4.47 10.26 1.44
N TRP A 89 5.34 9.86 2.35
CA TRP A 89 5.65 10.67 3.53
C TRP A 89 6.09 12.07 3.11
N LYS A 90 5.53 13.09 3.77
CA LYS A 90 5.81 14.51 3.46
C LYS A 90 6.65 15.21 4.53
N SER A 91 7.01 14.52 5.62
CA SER A 91 7.79 15.13 6.69
C SER A 91 9.29 14.93 6.45
N LYS A 92 10.12 15.84 6.99
CA LYS A 92 11.59 15.77 6.95
C LYS A 92 12.17 14.80 7.99
N ILE A 93 11.33 14.24 8.86
CA ILE A 93 11.73 13.29 9.91
C ILE A 93 12.01 11.94 9.26
N SER A 94 13.08 11.29 9.70
CA SER A 94 13.51 9.98 9.20
C SER A 94 12.44 8.90 9.45
N LEU A 95 12.43 7.85 8.64
CA LEU A 95 11.47 6.75 8.79
C LEU A 95 11.63 6.01 10.14
N THR A 96 12.85 6.00 10.67
CA THR A 96 13.25 5.37 11.94
C THR A 96 12.74 6.10 13.19
N GLU A 97 12.48 7.42 13.10
CA GLU A 97 11.97 8.23 14.22
C GLU A 97 10.43 8.35 14.20
N LYS A 98 9.76 7.56 13.35
CA LYS A 98 8.33 7.66 13.08
C LYS A 98 7.49 7.12 14.23
N THR A 99 6.81 8.01 14.95
CA THR A 99 5.79 7.65 15.96
C THR A 99 4.37 7.50 15.39
N ASN A 100 4.10 7.96 14.16
CA ASN A 100 2.76 7.99 13.58
C ASN A 100 2.47 6.79 12.66
N PRO A 101 1.61 5.83 13.05
CA PRO A 101 1.32 4.62 12.25
C PRO A 101 0.65 4.90 10.90
N THR A 102 0.05 6.07 10.72
CA THR A 102 -0.71 6.48 9.52
C THR A 102 0.13 7.09 8.39
N ALA A 103 1.46 7.19 8.55
CA ALA A 103 2.27 7.80 7.50
C ALA A 103 2.36 6.94 6.23
N GLY A 104 2.28 7.59 5.08
CA GLY A 104 2.34 6.95 3.76
C GLY A 104 3.66 6.22 3.53
N LEU A 105 3.56 4.97 3.08
CA LEU A 105 4.66 4.07 2.72
C LEU A 105 4.67 3.73 1.22
N ASN A 106 4.02 4.56 0.40
CA ASN A 106 3.83 4.30 -1.03
C ASN A 106 3.20 2.93 -1.33
N CYS A 107 2.32 2.46 -0.44
CA CYS A 107 1.68 1.16 -0.61
C CYS A 107 0.89 1.11 -1.92
N PRO A 108 1.14 0.13 -2.81
CA PRO A 108 0.47 0.06 -4.10
C PRO A 108 -0.90 -0.64 -4.03
N THR A 109 -1.24 -1.27 -2.90
CA THR A 109 -2.52 -1.97 -2.68
C THR A 109 -3.71 -1.08 -2.97
N ARG A 110 -4.52 -1.51 -3.94
CA ARG A 110 -5.72 -0.78 -4.36
C ARG A 110 -6.68 -1.66 -5.13
N ILE A 111 -7.96 -1.30 -5.09
CA ILE A 111 -8.97 -1.81 -6.02
C ILE A 111 -9.69 -0.67 -6.72
N TYR A 112 -10.13 -0.93 -7.96
CA TYR A 112 -10.94 0.02 -8.73
C TYR A 112 -12.31 -0.56 -9.02
N ILE A 113 -13.34 0.17 -8.62
CA ILE A 113 -14.74 -0.20 -8.79
C ILE A 113 -15.40 0.83 -9.71
N HIS A 114 -16.22 0.39 -10.67
CA HIS A 114 -17.02 1.29 -11.50
C HIS A 114 -18.42 0.74 -11.75
N ILE A 115 -19.35 1.63 -12.10
CA ILE A 115 -20.72 1.26 -12.43
C ILE A 115 -20.85 0.78 -13.88
N LEU A 116 -21.45 -0.40 -14.06
CA LEU A 116 -21.99 -0.92 -15.32
C LEU A 116 -23.39 -0.38 -15.50
N LYS A 117 -23.52 0.72 -16.25
CA LYS A 117 -24.77 1.49 -16.34
C LYS A 117 -25.93 0.74 -16.99
N ASP A 118 -25.59 -0.15 -17.91
CA ASP A 118 -26.53 -1.01 -18.64
C ASP A 118 -27.27 -1.98 -17.71
N VAL A 119 -26.60 -2.49 -16.68
CA VAL A 119 -27.18 -3.44 -15.72
C VAL A 119 -27.48 -2.78 -14.36
N GLY A 120 -26.94 -1.58 -14.11
CA GLY A 120 -27.06 -0.90 -12.81
C GLY A 120 -26.25 -1.55 -11.69
N ALA A 121 -25.17 -2.26 -12.03
CA ALA A 121 -24.33 -2.98 -11.08
C ALA A 121 -22.93 -2.35 -10.97
N TRP A 122 -22.22 -2.63 -9.88
CA TRP A 122 -20.85 -2.18 -9.63
C TRP A 122 -19.88 -3.33 -9.79
N ILE A 123 -18.81 -3.15 -10.55
CA ILE A 123 -17.82 -4.20 -10.84
C ILE A 123 -16.43 -3.82 -10.34
N ILE A 124 -15.74 -4.77 -9.71
CA ILE A 124 -14.30 -4.67 -9.45
C ILE A 124 -13.56 -4.92 -10.77
N SER A 125 -12.88 -3.90 -11.27
CA SER A 125 -12.20 -3.93 -12.57
C SER A 125 -10.68 -4.00 -12.49
N LYS A 126 -10.11 -3.65 -11.32
CA LYS A 126 -8.68 -3.79 -11.05
C LYS A 126 -8.47 -4.17 -9.60
N VAL A 127 -7.54 -5.08 -9.38
CA VAL A 127 -7.11 -5.52 -8.05
C VAL A 127 -5.59 -5.53 -7.99
N VAL A 128 -5.04 -4.90 -6.95
CA VAL A 128 -3.63 -4.99 -6.55
C VAL A 128 -3.63 -5.27 -5.05
N LEU A 129 -3.20 -6.47 -4.65
CA LEU A 129 -3.17 -6.90 -3.24
C LEU A 129 -1.76 -6.84 -2.62
N HIS A 130 -0.75 -6.52 -3.42
CA HIS A 130 0.63 -6.45 -2.95
C HIS A 130 0.85 -5.24 -2.05
N HIS A 131 1.26 -5.51 -0.80
CA HIS A 131 1.68 -4.49 0.16
C HIS A 131 3.21 -4.33 0.15
N SER A 132 3.69 -3.09 0.22
CA SER A 132 5.11 -2.75 0.38
C SER A 132 5.53 -2.61 1.85
N HIS A 133 4.68 -3.06 2.78
CA HIS A 133 4.89 -2.92 4.22
C HIS A 133 4.17 -4.04 4.96
N ARG A 134 4.57 -4.28 6.21
CA ARG A 134 3.82 -5.14 7.12
C ARG A 134 2.44 -4.55 7.38
N CYS A 135 1.40 -5.37 7.16
CA CYS A 135 0.06 -5.11 7.64
C CYS A 135 0.06 -5.28 9.16
N CYS A 136 -0.51 -4.32 9.87
CA CYS A 136 -0.60 -4.36 11.32
C CYS A 136 -2.08 -4.22 11.67
N PRO A 137 -2.62 -5.08 12.54
CA PRO A 137 -4.01 -4.96 12.97
C PRO A 137 -4.26 -3.55 13.50
N THR A 138 -5.31 -2.90 13.01
CA THR A 138 -5.78 -1.59 13.51
C THR A 138 -6.69 -1.74 14.70
#